data_AF-A0A8H5GSZ4-F1
#
_entry.id   AF-A0A8H5GSZ4-F1
#
_cell.length_a   1.000
_cell.length_b   1.000
_cell.length_c   1.000
_cell.angle_alpha   90.00
_cell.angle_beta   90.00
_cell.angle_gamma   90.00
#
_symmetry.space_group_name_H-M   'P 1'
#
loop_
_entity.id
_entity.type
_entity.pdbx_description
1 polymer ?
#
loop_
_entity_poly.entity_id
_entity_poly.type
_entity_poly.pdbx_seq_one_letter_code
_entity_poly.pdbx_strand_id
1 'polypeptide(L)'
;MQRRTFEAEAWIMSSISVKNLQAAGCQEVNHEAITDPGVWLLRKHVQTTMGHIMGSDASHTRCCSQIWSTSMFLGPPSLWITINPCDLHDPITQVFAGENIDMDAFIATMGPDADTHTGCKPS
;
A
#
# COMPACT_ATOMS: atom_id res chain seq x y z
N MET A 1 -22.21 0.64 -28.72
CA MET A 1 -23.24 0.43 -27.69
C MET A 1 -23.57 1.78 -27.07
N GLN A 2 -24.58 2.50 -27.58
CA GLN A 2 -25.02 3.77 -26.97
C GLN A 2 -25.72 3.43 -25.64
N ARG A 3 -25.17 3.91 -24.52
CA ARG A 3 -25.83 3.77 -23.22
C ARG A 3 -27.01 4.74 -23.19
N ARG A 4 -28.24 4.21 -23.07
CA ARG A 4 -29.51 4.98 -23.05
C ARG A 4 -29.55 6.06 -21.95
N THR A 5 -28.69 5.99 -20.95
CA THR A 5 -28.63 6.93 -19.81
C THR A 5 -27.52 7.96 -19.93
N PHE A 6 -26.66 7.90 -20.95
CA PHE A 6 -25.47 8.75 -21.04
C PHE A 6 -25.80 10.24 -21.01
N GLU A 7 -26.78 10.69 -21.81
CA GLU A 7 -27.17 12.10 -21.87
C GLU A 7 -27.78 12.59 -20.55
N ALA A 8 -28.61 11.77 -19.91
CA ALA A 8 -29.22 12.10 -18.62
C ALA A 8 -28.15 12.21 -17.51
N GLU A 9 -27.20 11.28 -17.47
CA GLU A 9 -26.10 11.27 -16.51
C GLU A 9 -25.14 12.45 -16.77
N ALA A 10 -24.85 12.77 -18.03
CA ALA A 10 -24.01 13.90 -18.41
C ALA A 10 -24.63 15.25 -17.97
N TRP A 11 -25.95 15.39 -18.08
CA TRP A 11 -26.66 16.59 -17.63
C TRP A 11 -26.66 16.72 -16.10
N ILE A 12 -26.84 15.62 -15.38
CA ILE A 12 -26.73 15.62 -13.91
C ILE A 12 -25.31 16.00 -13.48
N MET A 13 -24.29 15.46 -14.15
CA MET A 13 -22.90 15.77 -13.84
C MET A 13 -22.52 17.22 -14.17
N SER A 14 -23.07 17.82 -15.22
CA SER A 14 -22.80 19.24 -15.56
C SER A 14 -23.45 20.22 -14.58
N SER A 15 -24.47 19.78 -13.85
CA SER A 15 -25.14 20.57 -12.81
C SER A 15 -24.39 20.61 -11.47
N ILE A 16 -23.33 19.81 -11.30
CA ILE A 16 -22.58 19.72 -10.05
C ILE A 16 -21.78 21.01 -9.81
N SER A 17 -22.05 21.66 -8.68
CA SER A 17 -21.32 22.86 -8.23
C SER A 17 -20.07 22.52 -7.43
N VAL A 18 -19.09 23.42 -7.42
CA VAL A 18 -17.90 23.37 -6.54
C VAL A 18 -18.30 23.25 -5.07
N LYS A 19 -19.38 23.91 -4.65
CA LYS A 19 -19.88 23.82 -3.27
C LYS A 19 -20.30 22.39 -2.90
N ASN A 20 -20.93 21.67 -3.83
CA ASN A 20 -21.37 20.30 -3.60
C ASN A 20 -20.17 19.35 -3.48
N LEU A 21 -19.13 19.58 -4.30
CA LEU A 21 -17.87 18.83 -4.21
C LEU A 21 -17.13 19.08 -2.89
N GLN A 22 -17.07 20.34 -2.43
CA GLN A 22 -16.46 20.67 -1.15
C GLN A 22 -17.22 20.04 0.03
N ALA A 23 -18.56 20.10 0.00
CA ALA A 23 -19.39 19.45 1.01
C ALA A 23 -19.17 17.94 1.03
N ALA A 24 -19.11 17.29 -0.14
CA ALA A 24 -18.80 15.87 -0.24
C ALA A 24 -17.38 15.53 0.25
N GLY A 25 -16.40 16.42 0.03
CA GLY A 25 -15.06 16.29 0.58
C GLY A 25 -15.04 16.31 2.11
N CYS A 26 -15.79 17.23 2.73
CA CYS A 26 -15.97 17.26 4.19
C CYS A 26 -16.65 15.98 4.71
N GLN A 27 -17.66 15.47 3.99
CA GLN A 27 -18.34 14.22 4.34
C GLN A 27 -17.38 13.02 4.29
N GLU A 28 -16.52 12.95 3.27
CA GLU A 28 -15.54 11.87 3.15
C GLU A 28 -14.50 11.89 4.28
N VAL A 29 -14.01 13.07 4.67
CA VAL A 29 -13.12 13.22 5.84
C VAL A 29 -13.78 12.75 7.13
N ASN A 30 -15.07 13.07 7.30
CA ASN A 30 -15.87 12.65 8.46
C ASN A 30 -16.36 11.20 8.37
N HIS A 31 -15.99 10.44 7.34
CA HIS A 31 -16.46 9.06 7.08
C HIS A 31 -18.00 8.95 6.94
N GLU A 32 -18.65 10.02 6.51
CA GLU A 32 -20.08 10.07 6.26
C GLU A 32 -20.41 9.68 4.81
N ALA A 33 -21.62 9.17 4.60
CA ALA A 33 -22.08 8.86 3.25
C ALA A 33 -22.32 10.14 2.45
N ILE A 34 -21.86 10.16 1.19
CA ILE A 34 -22.10 11.29 0.27
C ILE A 34 -23.60 11.47 0.09
N THR A 35 -24.10 12.66 0.45
CA THR A 35 -25.54 12.95 0.41
C THR A 35 -26.02 13.40 -0.97
N ASP A 36 -25.15 14.03 -1.77
CA ASP A 36 -25.49 14.55 -3.10
C ASP A 36 -25.52 13.42 -4.16
N PRO A 37 -26.66 13.16 -4.82
CA PRO A 37 -26.78 12.08 -5.81
C PRO A 37 -25.91 12.29 -7.06
N GLY A 38 -25.68 13.54 -7.46
CA GLY A 38 -24.85 13.89 -8.61
C GLY A 38 -23.38 13.63 -8.33
N VAL A 39 -22.89 14.03 -7.15
CA VAL A 39 -21.51 13.76 -6.71
C VAL A 39 -21.28 12.27 -6.51
N TRP A 40 -22.27 11.54 -5.98
CA TRP A 40 -22.19 10.07 -5.90
C TRP A 40 -22.10 9.43 -7.29
N LEU A 41 -22.91 9.88 -8.24
CA LEU A 41 -22.89 9.41 -9.62
C LEU A 41 -21.53 9.68 -10.30
N LEU A 42 -20.97 10.88 -10.10
CA LEU A 42 -19.64 11.24 -10.56
C LEU A 42 -18.57 10.30 -9.98
N ARG A 43 -18.58 10.08 -8.66
CA ARG A 43 -17.65 9.17 -7.97
C ARG A 43 -17.71 7.76 -8.57
N LYS A 44 -18.92 7.24 -8.80
CA LYS A 44 -19.12 5.92 -9.40
C LYS A 44 -18.51 5.80 -10.80
N HIS A 45 -18.68 6.82 -11.64
CA HIS A 45 -18.10 6.85 -12.98
C HIS A 45 -16.58 6.94 -12.96
N VAL A 46 -16.02 7.77 -12.07
CA VAL A 46 -14.57 7.87 -11.85
C VAL A 46 -14.02 6.51 -11.40
N GLN A 47 -14.61 5.88 -10.39
CA GLN A 47 -14.19 4.56 -9.91
C GLN A 47 -14.28 3.47 -11.00
N THR A 48 -15.34 3.49 -11.80
CA THR A 48 -15.51 2.54 -12.92
C THR A 48 -14.41 2.72 -13.97
N THR A 49 -14.07 3.97 -14.28
CA THR A 49 -13.00 4.30 -15.24
C THR A 49 -11.63 3.94 -14.67
N MET A 50 -11.39 4.26 -13.39
CA MET A 50 -10.17 3.91 -12.68
C MET A 50 -9.96 2.40 -12.64
N GLY A 51 -11.02 1.58 -12.51
CA GLY A 51 -10.91 0.13 -12.53
C GLY A 51 -10.31 -0.47 -13.81
N HIS A 52 -10.27 0.28 -14.91
CA HIS A 52 -9.60 -0.11 -16.15
C HIS A 52 -8.14 0.39 -16.24
N ILE A 53 -7.74 1.32 -15.37
CA ILE A 53 -6.37 1.81 -15.27
C ILE A 53 -5.60 0.86 -14.35
N MET A 54 -4.57 0.22 -14.89
CA MET A 54 -3.70 -0.67 -14.13
C MET A 54 -2.96 0.13 -13.03
N GLY A 55 -2.97 -0.36 -11.79
CA GLY A 55 -2.32 0.30 -10.65
C GLY A 55 -3.15 1.40 -9.98
N SER A 56 -4.41 1.59 -10.39
CA SER A 56 -5.34 2.46 -9.66
C SER A 56 -5.83 1.80 -8.36
N ASP A 57 -6.29 2.60 -7.40
CA ASP A 57 -6.89 2.09 -6.16
C ASP A 57 -8.08 1.16 -6.40
N ALA A 58 -8.88 1.44 -7.43
CA ALA A 58 -9.99 0.58 -7.83
C ALA A 58 -9.50 -0.78 -8.36
N SER A 59 -8.40 -0.80 -9.11
CA SER A 59 -7.77 -2.04 -9.58
C SER A 59 -7.16 -2.85 -8.44
N HIS A 60 -6.55 -2.18 -7.45
CA HIS A 60 -6.04 -2.81 -6.24
C HIS A 60 -7.17 -3.42 -5.41
N THR A 61 -8.24 -2.66 -5.16
CA THR A 61 -9.41 -3.14 -4.41
C THR A 61 -10.01 -4.38 -5.06
N ARG A 62 -10.13 -4.40 -6.39
CA ARG A 62 -10.60 -5.56 -7.15
C ARG A 62 -9.65 -6.77 -7.00
N CYS A 63 -8.35 -6.55 -7.12
CA CYS A 63 -7.34 -7.60 -6.95
C CYS A 63 -7.39 -8.20 -5.54
N CYS A 64 -7.42 -7.35 -4.51
CA CYS A 64 -7.60 -7.78 -3.13
C CYS A 64 -8.89 -8.58 -2.97
N SER A 65 -10.03 -8.08 -3.48
CA SER A 65 -11.30 -8.83 -3.42
C SER A 65 -11.21 -10.22 -4.07
N GLN A 66 -10.47 -10.35 -5.17
CA GLN A 66 -10.23 -11.65 -5.81
C GLN A 66 -9.39 -12.56 -4.92
N ILE A 67 -8.24 -12.07 -4.43
CA ILE A 67 -7.36 -12.81 -3.49
C ILE A 67 -8.15 -13.31 -2.28
N TRP A 68 -8.97 -12.44 -1.68
CA TRP A 68 -9.82 -12.77 -0.55
C TRP A 68 -10.85 -13.85 -0.91
N SER A 69 -11.58 -13.69 -2.01
CA SER A 69 -12.57 -14.69 -2.44
C SER A 69 -11.95 -16.06 -2.74
N THR A 70 -10.77 -16.07 -3.38
CA THR A 70 -10.02 -17.29 -3.66
C THR A 70 -9.53 -17.93 -2.38
N SER A 71 -9.03 -17.13 -1.42
CA SER A 71 -8.57 -17.63 -0.12
C SER A 71 -9.73 -18.19 0.72
N MET A 72 -10.93 -17.62 0.62
CA MET A 72 -12.13 -18.17 1.27
C MET A 72 -12.54 -19.51 0.68
N PHE A 73 -12.40 -19.69 -0.64
CA PHE A 73 -12.81 -20.92 -1.32
C PHE A 73 -11.76 -22.04 -1.28
N LEU A 74 -10.48 -21.71 -1.47
CA LEU A 74 -9.37 -22.67 -1.56
C LEU A 74 -8.57 -22.81 -0.25
N GLY A 75 -8.87 -21.98 0.75
CA GLY A 75 -8.02 -21.79 1.91
C GLY A 75 -6.94 -20.72 1.65
N PRO A 76 -6.40 -20.11 2.72
CA PRO A 76 -5.39 -19.07 2.58
C PRO A 76 -4.08 -19.66 2.02
N PRO A 77 -3.33 -18.90 1.19
CA PRO A 77 -1.99 -19.31 0.80
C PRO A 77 -1.09 -19.39 2.03
N SER A 78 -0.33 -20.48 2.15
CA SER A 78 0.71 -20.62 3.17
C SER A 78 2.08 -20.57 2.50
N LEU A 79 3.00 -19.80 3.08
CA LEU A 79 4.38 -19.68 2.61
C LEU A 79 5.32 -19.90 3.80
N TRP A 80 6.24 -20.84 3.64
CA TRP A 80 7.34 -21.04 4.58
C TRP A 80 8.56 -20.32 4.04
N ILE A 81 9.02 -19.30 4.77
CA ILE A 81 10.22 -18.54 4.42
C ILE A 81 11.26 -18.80 5.50
N THR A 82 12.43 -19.30 5.09
CA THR A 82 13.61 -19.31 5.96
C THR A 82 14.39 -18.03 5.70
N ILE A 83 14.29 -17.08 6.62
CA ILE A 83 15.15 -15.90 6.61
C ILE A 83 16.42 -16.30 7.35
N ASN A 84 17.53 -16.42 6.63
CA ASN A 84 18.85 -16.71 7.21
C ASN A 84 19.73 -15.45 7.08
N PRO A 85 19.58 -14.48 7.99
CA PRO A 85 20.40 -13.28 7.94
C PRO A 85 21.84 -13.64 8.37
N CYS A 86 22.83 -12.95 7.80
CA CYS A 86 24.23 -13.30 7.99
C CYS A 86 24.75 -12.72 9.30
N ASP A 87 25.12 -13.59 10.24
CA ASP A 87 25.67 -13.25 11.55
C ASP A 87 27.04 -12.55 11.49
N LEU A 88 27.79 -12.68 10.39
CA LEU A 88 29.08 -12.01 10.25
C LEU A 88 28.99 -10.51 9.96
N HIS A 89 27.91 -10.05 9.33
CA HIS A 89 27.83 -8.68 8.81
C HIS A 89 26.52 -7.96 9.12
N ASP A 90 25.52 -8.66 9.65
CA ASP A 90 24.27 -8.04 10.08
C ASP A 90 24.27 -7.86 11.61
N PRO A 91 24.44 -6.62 12.10
CA PRO A 91 24.47 -6.34 13.54
C PRO A 91 23.14 -6.71 14.23
N ILE A 92 22.01 -6.73 13.51
CA ILE A 92 20.74 -7.21 14.06
C ILE A 92 20.85 -8.71 14.36
N THR A 93 21.47 -9.47 13.46
CA THR A 93 21.67 -10.92 13.61
C THR A 93 22.68 -11.23 14.73
N GLN A 94 23.70 -10.40 14.91
CA GLN A 94 24.67 -10.53 16.00
C GLN A 94 24.00 -10.31 17.38
N VAL A 95 23.10 -9.33 17.51
CA VAL A 95 22.30 -9.13 18.74
C VAL A 95 21.49 -10.40 19.06
N PHE A 96 20.83 -10.99 18.06
CA PHE A 96 20.05 -12.22 18.25
C PHE A 96 20.92 -13.46 18.54
N ALA A 97 22.17 -13.48 18.07
CA ALA A 97 23.16 -14.50 18.40
C ALA A 97 23.73 -14.36 19.84
N GLY A 98 23.37 -13.30 20.56
CA GLY A 98 23.79 -13.06 21.94
C GLY A 98 25.06 -12.21 22.08
N GLU A 99 25.52 -11.56 21.01
CA GLU A 99 26.58 -10.56 21.10
C GLU A 99 26.06 -9.30 21.80
N ASN A 100 26.90 -8.72 22.67
CA ASN A 100 26.53 -7.56 23.46
C ASN A 100 26.70 -6.28 22.63
N ILE A 101 25.72 -6.01 21.77
CA ILE A 101 25.66 -4.82 20.93
C ILE A 101 24.71 -3.81 21.59
N ASP A 102 25.25 -2.64 21.91
CA ASP A 102 24.49 -1.51 22.42
C ASP A 102 23.61 -0.92 21.29
N MET A 103 22.32 -1.29 21.30
CA MET A 103 21.33 -0.85 20.32
C MET A 103 20.99 0.65 20.43
N ASP A 104 21.25 1.27 21.58
CA ASP A 104 21.00 2.71 21.79
C ASP A 104 22.13 3.56 21.18
N ALA A 105 23.29 2.96 20.88
CA ALA A 105 24.46 3.58 20.24
C ALA A 105 24.76 3.03 18.82
N PHE A 106 23.81 2.35 18.19
CA PHE A 106 23.98 1.54 16.95
C PHE A 106 24.67 2.26 15.77
N ILE A 107 24.52 3.58 15.63
CA ILE A 107 25.14 4.36 14.54
C ILE A 107 26.64 4.62 14.80
N ALA A 108 27.10 4.55 16.05
CA ALA A 108 28.50 4.78 16.42
C ALA A 108 29.35 3.50 16.41
N THR A 109 28.72 2.32 16.34
CA THR A 109 29.36 1.00 16.49
C THR A 109 29.28 0.16 15.22
N MET A 110 29.10 0.77 14.03
CA MET A 110 29.38 0.06 12.79
C MET A 110 30.85 -0.37 12.81
N GLY A 111 31.07 -1.67 13.04
CA GLY A 111 32.39 -2.28 13.09
C GLY A 111 33.17 -2.01 11.80
N PRO A 112 34.52 -2.01 11.86
CA PRO A 112 35.35 -1.59 10.75
C PRO A 112 35.17 -2.53 9.54
N ASP A 113 35.23 -1.96 8.33
CA ASP A 113 35.10 -2.68 7.06
C ASP A 113 36.01 -3.92 6.99
N ALA A 114 35.56 -4.92 6.21
CA ALA A 114 36.18 -6.24 6.03
C ALA A 114 37.68 -6.21 5.66
N ASP A 115 38.20 -5.07 5.20
CA ASP A 115 39.59 -4.86 4.85
C ASP A 115 40.53 -4.84 6.08
N THR A 116 40.01 -4.69 7.29
CA THR A 116 40.83 -4.50 8.50
C THR A 116 41.37 -5.81 9.09
N HIS A 117 40.80 -6.96 8.73
CA HIS A 117 41.18 -8.27 9.29
C HIS A 117 42.22 -9.06 8.46
N THR A 118 42.63 -8.57 7.29
CA THR A 118 43.65 -9.25 6.45
C THR A 118 45.09 -8.79 6.67
N GLY A 119 45.34 -7.94 7.67
CA GLY A 119 46.68 -7.46 8.03
C GLY A 119 47.50 -8.48 8.82
N CYS A 120 48.19 -9.38 8.12
CA CYS A 120 49.24 -10.24 8.65
C CYS A 120 50.30 -9.38 9.38
N LYS A 121 50.51 -9.60 10.69
CA LYS A 121 51.52 -8.89 11.51
C LYS A 121 52.88 -9.62 11.39
N PRO A 122 53.98 -8.95 11.00
CA PRO A 122 55.29 -9.58 11.02
C PRO A 122 55.83 -9.69 12.45
N SER A 123 56.54 -10.80 12.69
CA SER A 123 57.28 -11.19 13.89
C SER A 123 58.42 -10.24 14.25
#